data_AF-U2CLS3-F1
#
_entry.id   AF-U2CLS3-F1
#
_cell.length_a   1.000
_cell.length_b   1.000
_cell.length_c   1.000
_cell.angle_alpha   90.00
_cell.angle_beta   90.00
_cell.angle_gamma   90.00
#
_symmetry.space_group_name_H-M   'P 1'
#
loop_
_entity.id
_entity.type
_entity.pdbx_description
1 polymer ?
#
loop_
_entity_poly.entity_id
_entity_poly.type
_entity_poly.pdbx_seq_one_letter_code
_entity_poly.pdbx_strand_id
1 'polypeptide(L)'
;MELYGKTICVTFEELVGSGIISRSCYDKYVNIGKLVVIQRAARNRPALVSYERLPQRLRSAYDMQNPNARKEMEKRLTAITPTDERLKSDDRAVEYFRSCTPAISLERQAGYVLN
;
A
#
# COMPACT_ATOMS: atom_id res chain seq x y z
N MET A 1 11.10 -4.03 8.91
CA MET A 1 9.67 -4.00 8.61
C MET A 1 9.36 -2.62 8.09
N GLU A 2 8.52 -2.51 7.07
CA GLU A 2 8.16 -1.23 6.47
C GLU A 2 6.65 -1.13 6.27
N LEU A 3 6.14 0.10 6.18
CA LEU A 3 4.75 0.37 5.81
C LEU A 3 4.69 0.67 4.31
N TYR A 4 3.84 -0.08 3.60
CA TYR A 4 3.47 0.22 2.22
C TYR A 4 2.00 0.64 2.19
N GLY A 5 1.77 1.95 2.11
CA GLY A 5 0.44 2.53 2.35
C GLY A 5 -0.05 2.19 3.75
N LYS A 6 -1.15 1.42 3.86
CA LYS A 6 -1.69 0.91 5.14
C LYS A 6 -1.22 -0.50 5.49
N THR A 7 -0.45 -1.16 4.61
CA THR A 7 -0.08 -2.57 4.78
C THR A 7 1.29 -2.69 5.43
N ILE A 8 1.38 -3.47 6.51
CA ILE A 8 2.66 -3.84 7.13
C ILE A 8 3.36 -4.88 6.27
N CYS A 9 4.60 -4.59 5.88
CA CYS A 9 5.40 -5.43 5.01
C CYS A 9 6.75 -5.78 5.63
N VAL A 10 7.25 -6.96 5.28
CA VAL A 10 8.63 -7.39 5.58
C VAL A 10 9.46 -7.27 4.31
N THR A 11 10.70 -6.78 4.43
CA THR A 11 11.59 -6.64 3.28
C THR A 11 12.21 -7.98 2.91
N PHE A 12 12.65 -8.10 1.64
CA PHE A 12 13.39 -9.28 1.19
C PHE A 12 14.66 -9.52 2.03
N GLU A 13 15.40 -8.47 2.35
CA GLU A 13 16.64 -8.56 3.13
C GLU A 13 16.40 -9.09 4.55
N GLU A 14 15.29 -8.67 5.17
CA GLU A 14 14.92 -9.18 6.48
C GLU A 14 14.40 -10.62 6.49
N LEU A 15 13.92 -11.15 5.35
CA LEU A 15 13.49 -12.55 5.25
C LEU A 15 14.64 -13.47 4.81
N VAL A 16 15.42 -13.04 3.82
CA VAL A 16 16.46 -13.85 3.20
C VAL A 16 17.83 -13.54 3.77
N GLY A 17 18.17 -12.27 3.95
CA GLY A 17 19.46 -11.84 4.49
C GLY A 17 19.64 -12.21 5.97
N SER A 18 18.56 -12.21 6.75
CA SER A 18 18.54 -12.68 8.15
C SER A 18 18.61 -14.21 8.30
N GLY A 19 18.47 -14.95 7.20
CA GLY A 19 18.48 -16.41 7.20
C GLY A 19 17.17 -17.08 7.62
N ILE A 20 16.04 -16.36 7.75
CA ILE A 20 14.73 -16.98 8.03
C ILE A 20 14.33 -17.96 6.91
N ILE A 21 14.59 -17.58 5.66
CA ILE A 21 14.43 -18.45 4.49
C ILE A 21 15.59 -18.28 3.52
N SER A 22 15.92 -19.33 2.77
CA SER A 22 16.88 -19.21 1.67
C SER A 22 16.27 -18.46 0.48
N ARG A 23 17.13 -17.89 -0.38
CA ARG A 23 16.72 -17.23 -1.62
C ARG A 23 15.92 -18.15 -2.55
N SER A 24 16.35 -19.41 -2.69
CA SER A 24 15.65 -20.39 -3.52
C SER A 24 14.26 -20.72 -2.98
N CYS A 25 14.10 -20.82 -1.66
CA CYS A 25 12.80 -21.01 -1.02
C CYS A 25 11.90 -19.78 -1.20
N TYR A 26 12.46 -18.57 -1.09
CA TYR A 26 11.73 -17.33 -1.37
C TYR A 26 11.14 -17.35 -2.78
N ASP A 27 11.98 -17.56 -3.80
CA ASP A 27 11.55 -17.56 -5.20
C ASP A 27 10.47 -18.63 -5.46
N LYS A 28 10.65 -19.85 -4.91
CA LYS A 28 9.65 -20.91 -4.98
C LYS A 28 8.32 -20.50 -4.33
N TYR A 29 8.35 -19.90 -3.15
CA TYR A 29 7.12 -19.52 -2.45
C TYR A 29 6.40 -18.33 -3.09
N VAL A 30 7.14 -17.41 -3.72
CA VAL A 30 6.55 -16.36 -4.55
C VAL A 30 5.87 -16.98 -5.77
N ASN A 31 6.55 -17.88 -6.48
CA ASN A 31 6.00 -18.53 -7.70
C ASN A 31 4.74 -19.37 -7.42
N ILE A 32 4.68 -20.04 -6.27
CA ILE A 32 3.50 -20.84 -5.86
C ILE A 32 2.41 -19.94 -5.22
N GLY A 33 2.67 -18.65 -5.02
CA GLY A 33 1.71 -17.71 -4.42
C GLY A 33 1.56 -17.82 -2.90
N LYS A 34 2.48 -18.53 -2.21
CA LYS A 34 2.52 -18.62 -0.75
C LYS A 34 3.02 -17.34 -0.09
N LEU A 35 3.89 -16.59 -0.78
CA LEU A 35 4.31 -15.25 -0.37
C LEU A 35 3.64 -14.23 -1.28
N VAL A 36 2.88 -13.31 -0.69
CA VAL A 36 2.24 -12.23 -1.43
C VAL A 36 3.18 -11.02 -1.44
N VAL A 37 3.83 -10.82 -2.58
CA VAL A 37 4.69 -9.68 -2.85
C VAL A 37 3.82 -8.47 -3.19
N ILE A 38 3.83 -7.46 -2.33
CA ILE A 38 3.09 -6.21 -2.52
C ILE A 38 3.85 -5.29 -3.47
N GLN A 39 5.18 -5.28 -3.35
CA GLN A 39 6.06 -4.47 -4.16
C GLN A 39 7.18 -5.34 -4.72
N ARG A 40 7.31 -5.37 -6.05
CA ARG A 40 8.42 -6.07 -6.72
C ARG A 40 9.73 -5.32 -6.48
N ALA A 41 10.84 -6.06 -6.42
CA ALA A 41 12.16 -5.46 -6.36
C ALA A 41 12.47 -4.69 -7.65
N ALA A 42 13.15 -3.55 -7.51
CA ALA A 42 13.73 -2.78 -8.61
C ALA A 42 15.11 -2.25 -8.19
N ARG A 43 15.78 -1.50 -9.07
CA ARG A 43 17.07 -0.88 -8.74
C ARG A 43 16.92 0.01 -7.50
N ASN A 44 17.70 -0.26 -6.46
CA ASN A 44 17.67 0.42 -5.15
C ASN A 44 16.32 0.36 -4.41
N ARG A 45 15.43 -0.56 -4.78
CA ARG A 45 14.11 -0.70 -4.16
C ARG A 45 13.90 -2.17 -3.78
N PRO A 46 13.94 -2.54 -2.49
CA PRO A 46 13.76 -3.92 -2.08
C PRO A 46 12.32 -4.40 -2.37
N ALA A 47 12.17 -5.72 -2.53
CA ALA A 47 10.84 -6.32 -2.57
C ALA A 47 10.20 -6.30 -1.18
N LEU A 48 8.89 -6.04 -1.15
CA LEU A 48 8.08 -6.02 0.07
C LEU A 48 7.05 -7.14 0.03
N VAL A 49 7.03 -7.95 1.09
CA VAL A 49 6.10 -9.06 1.27
C VAL A 49 5.11 -8.71 2.38
N SER A 50 3.82 -8.98 2.15
CA SER A 50 2.78 -8.75 3.16
C SER A 50 3.02 -9.61 4.40
N TYR A 51 3.22 -8.96 5.56
CA TYR A 51 3.43 -9.65 6.83
C TYR A 51 2.20 -10.48 7.23
N GLU A 52 1.00 -9.93 7.04
CA GLU A 52 -0.27 -10.58 7.39
C GLU A 52 -0.57 -11.84 6.58
N ARG A 53 0.01 -11.95 5.38
CA ARG A 53 -0.14 -13.13 4.51
C ARG A 53 1.06 -14.09 4.60
N LEU A 54 2.06 -13.80 5.44
CA LEU A 54 3.16 -14.72 5.67
C LEU A 54 2.66 -16.03 6.29
N PRO A 55 3.19 -17.19 5.87
CA PRO A 55 2.96 -18.45 6.57
C PRO A 55 3.35 -18.35 8.05
N GLN A 56 2.57 -18.97 8.92
CA GLN A 56 2.74 -18.86 10.38
C GLN A 56 4.17 -19.15 10.85
N ARG A 57 4.83 -20.17 10.26
CA ARG A 57 6.22 -20.53 10.60
C ARG A 57 7.20 -19.39 10.35
N LEU A 58 7.05 -18.68 9.24
CA LEU A 58 7.93 -17.56 8.89
C LEU A 58 7.62 -16.33 9.75
N ARG A 59 6.34 -16.11 10.03
CA ARG A 59 5.89 -15.04 10.91
C ARG A 59 6.46 -15.19 12.32
N SER A 60 6.35 -16.38 12.91
CA SER A 60 6.90 -16.65 14.25
C SER A 60 8.43 -16.52 14.30
N ALA A 61 9.13 -16.98 13.26
CA ALA A 61 10.58 -16.81 13.17
C ALA A 61 10.97 -15.33 13.07
N TYR A 62 10.22 -14.55 12.28
CA TYR A 62 10.42 -13.11 12.16
C TYR A 62 10.15 -12.38 13.49
N ASP A 63 9.05 -12.68 14.17
CA ASP A 63 8.67 -12.05 15.44
C ASP A 63 9.68 -12.37 16.55
N MET A 64 10.30 -13.57 16.52
CA MET A 64 11.36 -13.94 17.45
C MET A 64 12.63 -13.11 17.25
N GLN A 65 12.99 -12.82 16.00
CA GLN A 65 14.13 -11.94 15.68
C GLN A 65 13.81 -10.46 15.93
N ASN A 66 12.55 -10.05 15.70
CA ASN A 66 12.13 -8.65 15.73
C ASN A 66 10.88 -8.46 16.63
N PRO A 67 11.00 -8.59 17.96
CA PRO A 67 9.85 -8.63 18.88
C PRO A 67 9.08 -7.31 18.95
N ASN A 68 9.73 -6.18 18.68
CA ASN A 68 9.13 -4.84 18.79
C ASN A 68 8.68 -4.26 17.44
N ALA A 69 9.14 -4.81 16.31
CA ALA A 69 8.93 -4.22 14.99
C ALA A 69 7.45 -4.03 14.66
N ARG A 70 6.62 -5.02 14.99
CA ARG A 70 5.17 -4.95 14.76
C ARG A 70 4.51 -3.81 15.53
N LYS A 71 4.80 -3.70 16.84
CA LYS A 71 4.24 -2.64 17.70
C LYS A 71 4.64 -1.25 17.21
N GLU A 72 5.87 -1.09 16.72
CA GLU A 72 6.32 0.16 16.12
C GLU A 72 5.58 0.49 14.82
N MET A 73 5.37 -0.50 13.95
CA MET A 73 4.61 -0.29 12.71
C MET A 73 3.15 0.05 12.97
N GLU A 74 2.51 -0.60 13.95
CA GLU A 74 1.14 -0.28 14.37
C GLU A 74 1.05 1.16 14.88
N LYS A 75 1.99 1.60 15.73
CA LYS A 75 2.06 3.00 16.18
C LYS A 75 2.20 3.97 15.00
N ARG A 76 3.09 3.68 14.05
CA ARG A 76 3.27 4.49 12.84
C ARG A 76 1.99 4.51 11.99
N LEU A 77 1.31 3.38 11.85
CA LEU A 77 0.05 3.29 11.12
C LEU A 77 -1.04 4.14 11.79
N THR A 78 -1.16 4.10 13.12
CA THR A 78 -2.12 4.96 13.84
C THR A 78 -1.76 6.44 13.77
N ALA A 79 -0.48 6.78 13.62
CA ALA A 79 -0.02 8.16 13.47
C ALA A 79 -0.26 8.72 12.05
N ILE A 80 -0.43 7.86 11.04
CA ILE A 80 -0.88 8.28 9.71
C ILE A 80 -2.36 8.63 9.86
N THR A 81 -2.65 9.93 10.01
CA THR A 81 -4.02 10.45 10.03
C THR A 81 -4.77 9.94 8.81
N PRO A 82 -5.94 9.29 8.99
CA PRO A 82 -6.78 8.87 7.89
C PRO A 82 -7.01 10.06 6.96
N THR A 83 -6.88 9.84 5.65
CA THR A 83 -7.17 10.88 4.67
C THR A 83 -8.58 11.46 4.86
N ASP A 84 -9.51 10.66 5.39
CA ASP A 84 -10.87 11.06 5.76
C ASP A 84 -10.92 12.18 6.81
N GLU A 85 -9.98 12.22 7.76
CA GLU A 85 -9.89 13.32 8.74
C GLU A 85 -9.33 14.61 8.12
N ARG A 86 -8.52 14.47 7.06
CA ARG A 86 -7.93 15.59 6.32
C ARG A 86 -8.86 16.11 5.23
N LEU A 87 -9.69 15.24 4.66
CA LEU A 87 -10.63 15.54 3.60
C LEU A 87 -11.88 16.17 4.22
N LYS A 88 -11.90 17.50 4.24
CA LYS A 88 -13.08 18.26 4.66
C LYS A 88 -14.08 18.34 3.51
N SER A 89 -15.37 18.16 3.82
CA SER A 89 -16.45 18.49 2.89
C SER A 89 -16.35 19.99 2.52
N ASP A 90 -16.40 20.29 1.23
CA ASP A 90 -16.57 21.66 0.75
C ASP A 90 -18.06 21.90 0.49
N ASP A 91 -18.73 22.43 1.50
CA ASP A 91 -20.18 22.64 1.46
C ASP A 91 -20.58 23.60 0.33
N ARG A 92 -19.71 24.55 -0.04
CA ARG A 92 -19.95 25.47 -1.16
C ARG A 92 -19.93 24.74 -2.50
N ALA A 93 -18.97 23.84 -2.68
CA ALA A 93 -18.93 23.01 -3.88
C ALA A 93 -20.16 22.10 -3.97
N VAL A 94 -20.58 21.51 -2.85
CA VAL A 94 -21.79 20.67 -2.79
C VAL A 94 -23.04 21.45 -3.19
N GLU A 95 -23.21 22.68 -2.68
CA GLU A 95 -24.33 23.55 -3.04
C GLU A 95 -24.29 23.98 -4.52
N TYR A 96 -23.10 24.31 -5.04
CA TYR A 96 -22.92 24.66 -6.44
C TYR A 96 -23.36 23.51 -7.36
N PHE A 97 -22.87 22.29 -7.14
CA PHE A 97 -23.23 21.15 -7.99
C PHE A 97 -24.68 20.68 -7.82
N ARG A 98 -25.33 20.97 -6.69
CA ARG A 98 -26.77 20.71 -6.50
C ARG A 98 -27.66 21.68 -7.28
N SER A 99 -27.24 22.95 -7.39
CA SER A 99 -28.05 24.04 -7.96
C SER A 99 -27.72 24.34 -9.42
N CYS A 100 -26.48 24.08 -9.84
CA CYS A 100 -26.03 24.41 -11.18
C CYS A 100 -26.46 23.32 -12.17
N THR A 101 -27.39 23.67 -13.07
CA THR A 101 -27.62 22.89 -14.28
C THR A 101 -26.53 23.25 -15.28
N PRO A 102 -25.68 22.30 -15.72
CA PRO A 102 -24.62 22.62 -16.66
C PRO A 102 -25.22 23.00 -18.02
N ALA A 103 -25.30 24.31 -18.28
CA ALA A 103 -25.65 24.85 -19.58
C ALA A 103 -24.35 25.18 -20.33
N ILE A 104 -24.04 24.38 -21.35
CA ILE A 104 -23.00 24.72 -22.32
C ILE A 104 -23.66 25.62 -23.38
N SER A 105 -23.01 26.75 -23.69
CA SER A 105 -23.44 27.57 -24.82
C SER A 105 -23.19 26.82 -26.13
N LEU A 106 -24.07 27.04 -27.12
CA LEU A 106 -23.95 26.42 -28.45
C LEU A 106 -22.59 26.69 -29.09
N GLU A 107 -22.02 27.88 -28.88
CA GLU A 107 -20.69 28.26 -29.36
C GLU A 107 -19.58 27.38 -28.76
N ARG A 108 -19.62 27.10 -27.46
CA ARG A 108 -18.68 26.17 -26.82
C ARG A 108 -18.89 24.75 -27.32
N GLN A 109 -20.14 24.34 -27.51
CA GLN A 109 -20.51 23.02 -28.02
C GLN A 109 -19.94 22.77 -29.42
N ALA A 110 -20.02 23.76 -30.32
CA ALA A 110 -19.46 23.69 -31.66
C ALA A 110 -17.93 23.49 -31.68
N GLY A 111 -17.21 24.07 -30.70
CA GLY A 111 -15.76 23.88 -30.54
C GLY A 111 -15.33 22.47 -30.13
N TYR A 112 -16.22 21.66 -29.56
CA TYR A 112 -15.94 20.26 -29.18
C TYR A 112 -16.30 19.24 -30.27
N VAL A 113 -17.11 19.62 -31.26
CA VAL A 113 -17.60 18.73 -32.34
C VAL A 113 -16.59 18.64 -33.51
N LEU A 114 -15.58 19.52 -33.55
CA LEU A 114 -14.64 19.65 -34.66
C LEU A 114 -13.21 19.11 -34.39
N ASN A 115 -13.03 18.24 -33.38
CA ASN A 115 -11.80 17.45 -33.21
C ASN A 115 -12.10 15.95 -33.31
#